data_AF-A0A328PAI2-F1
#
_entry.id   AF-A0A328PAI2-F1
#
_cell.length_a   1.000
_cell.length_b   1.000
_cell.length_c   1.000
_cell.angle_alpha   90.00
_cell.angle_beta   90.00
_cell.angle_gamma   90.00
#
_symmetry.space_group_name_H-M   'P 1'
#
loop_
_entity.id
_entity.type
_entity.pdbx_description
1 polymer ?
#
loop_
_entity_poly.entity_id
_entity_poly.type
_entity_poly.pdbx_seq_one_letter_code
_entity_poly.pdbx_strand_id
1 'polypeptide(L)'
;MKKELEKLQLKLLEFAHIGDLEKTAKTLLKLGKIYQEHGMEDHALESYENAKKLYNKCKNIGGEAQSILNVGQIYDKKGEYEKAQRMYKEACEKFKKLNDIKNQATAIYHHARVLEKQGRFEDALKVYKKYHKLCTLMDDNRKILASYAKIKSMEEYLSQEHPISYKNRSWLSLIGYPIFILFAEILTTYINVLAGLGIHALILFALLAHSSLVSDEKFKRLLNSMTILPLIRIVSFSIPVVDTPEIYRLLIMSLPLFALAYVLMRTQKLKGRDVGLTWKKPKLQFLVALTGFPIGYIEFMILYPKPFIPTSNFLYLLVGLLILLLVGFSEELLFRGILQKNSEKLLGVLPGLLYASVLFTICHIGWGSIYEFILVFFIAIFYGYMYQKTGSILGVTFSHGLSNFMLFLFMPFHLAAL
;
A
#
# COMPACT_ATOMS: atom_id res chain seq x y z
N MET A 1 -30.08 34.10 -29.74
CA MET A 1 -30.16 32.66 -30.06
C MET A 1 -30.34 32.39 -31.56
N LYS A 2 -31.54 32.51 -32.14
CA LYS A 2 -31.84 32.00 -33.51
C LYS A 2 -30.89 32.50 -34.61
N LYS A 3 -30.67 33.81 -34.72
CA LYS A 3 -29.73 34.41 -35.70
C LYS A 3 -28.28 33.96 -35.52
N GLU A 4 -27.85 33.71 -34.28
CA GLU A 4 -26.47 33.27 -34.00
C GLU A 4 -26.29 31.78 -34.32
N LEU A 5 -27.31 30.96 -34.01
CA LEU A 5 -27.34 29.55 -34.34
C LEU A 5 -27.30 29.33 -35.86
N GLU A 6 -28.15 30.05 -36.62
CA GLU A 6 -28.17 30.02 -38.08
C GLU A 6 -26.81 30.41 -38.68
N LYS A 7 -26.18 31.48 -38.15
CA LYS A 7 -24.85 31.91 -38.58
C LYS A 7 -23.78 30.85 -38.32
N LEU A 8 -23.83 30.15 -37.19
CA LEU A 8 -22.86 29.09 -36.86
C LEU A 8 -23.11 27.80 -37.65
N GLN A 9 -24.37 27.46 -37.93
CA GLN A 9 -24.74 26.33 -38.78
C GLN A 9 -24.28 26.55 -40.24
N LEU A 10 -24.44 27.76 -40.77
CA LEU A 10 -23.93 28.10 -42.10
C LEU A 10 -22.40 27.97 -42.18
N LYS A 11 -21.69 28.49 -41.16
CA LYS A 11 -20.23 28.33 -41.07
C LYS A 11 -19.80 26.87 -40.92
N LEU A 12 -20.58 26.07 -40.19
CA LEU A 12 -20.30 24.64 -40.03
C LEU A 12 -20.35 23.92 -41.38
N LEU A 13 -21.38 24.22 -42.20
CA LEU A 13 -21.53 23.69 -43.56
C LEU A 13 -20.39 24.13 -44.47
N GLU A 14 -20.03 25.41 -44.45
CA GLU A 14 -18.92 25.96 -45.24
C GLU A 14 -17.59 25.26 -44.90
N PHE A 15 -17.23 25.20 -43.61
CA PHE A 15 -15.99 24.56 -43.16
C PHE A 15 -15.95 23.05 -43.43
N ALA A 16 -17.10 22.37 -43.33
CA ALA A 16 -17.21 20.97 -43.67
C ALA A 16 -17.01 20.74 -45.18
N HIS A 17 -17.59 21.60 -46.03
CA HIS A 17 -17.48 21.49 -47.49
C HIS A 17 -16.03 21.68 -47.98
N ILE A 18 -15.29 22.63 -47.39
CA ILE A 18 -13.87 22.84 -47.73
C ILE A 18 -12.92 21.86 -47.02
N GLY A 19 -13.44 20.95 -46.19
CA GLY A 19 -12.64 19.93 -45.49
C GLY A 19 -11.80 20.44 -44.31
N ASP A 20 -12.07 21.65 -43.80
CA ASP A 20 -11.33 22.23 -42.66
C ASP A 20 -11.81 21.61 -41.34
N LEU A 21 -11.22 20.48 -40.97
CA LEU A 21 -11.60 19.71 -39.78
C LEU A 21 -11.49 20.51 -38.48
N GLU A 22 -10.47 21.37 -38.36
CA GLU A 22 -10.23 22.14 -37.14
C GLU A 22 -11.27 23.27 -36.97
N LYS A 23 -11.54 24.03 -38.04
CA LYS A 23 -12.60 25.06 -37.99
C LYS A 23 -13.99 24.44 -37.82
N THR A 24 -14.23 23.28 -38.43
CA THR A 24 -15.47 22.51 -38.24
C THR A 24 -15.63 22.11 -36.77
N ALA A 25 -14.62 21.49 -36.16
CA ALA A 25 -14.62 21.10 -34.75
C ALA A 25 -14.81 22.30 -33.80
N LYS A 26 -14.12 23.41 -34.07
CA LYS A 26 -14.24 24.66 -33.29
C LYS A 26 -15.64 25.26 -33.38
N THR A 27 -16.29 25.14 -34.54
CA THR A 27 -17.66 25.60 -34.74
C THR A 27 -18.66 24.73 -33.98
N LEU A 28 -18.45 23.41 -33.99
CA LEU A 28 -19.22 22.45 -33.18
C LEU A 28 -19.08 22.70 -31.67
N LEU A 29 -17.88 23.00 -31.17
CA LEU A 29 -17.68 23.39 -29.76
C LEU A 29 -18.52 24.63 -29.38
N LYS A 30 -18.61 25.62 -30.28
CA LYS A 30 -19.41 26.83 -30.04
C LYS A 30 -20.91 26.53 -30.06
N LEU A 31 -21.37 25.74 -31.03
CA LEU A 31 -22.76 25.28 -31.10
C LEU A 31 -23.14 24.49 -29.84
N GLY A 32 -22.29 23.55 -29.42
CA GLY A 32 -22.51 22.79 -28.18
C GLY A 32 -22.65 23.68 -26.95
N LYS A 33 -21.86 24.76 -26.87
CA LYS A 33 -21.96 25.74 -25.79
C LYS A 33 -23.29 26.48 -25.81
N ILE A 34 -23.73 26.94 -26.98
CA ILE A 34 -25.03 27.62 -27.14
C ILE A 34 -26.17 26.66 -26.79
N TYR A 35 -26.13 25.41 -27.27
CA TYR A 35 -27.13 24.40 -26.91
C TYR A 35 -27.18 24.16 -25.40
N GLN A 36 -26.02 24.04 -24.74
CA GLN A 36 -25.91 23.87 -23.30
C GLN A 36 -26.43 25.08 -22.50
N GLU A 37 -26.18 26.31 -22.97
CA GLU A 37 -26.68 27.55 -22.37
C GLU A 37 -28.21 27.66 -22.45
N HIS A 38 -28.84 27.02 -23.44
CA HIS A 38 -30.29 27.02 -23.63
C HIS A 38 -30.97 25.71 -23.20
N GLY A 39 -30.28 24.84 -22.45
CA GLY A 39 -30.85 23.60 -21.90
C GLY A 39 -31.06 22.47 -22.91
N MET A 40 -30.56 22.60 -24.14
CA MET A 40 -30.62 21.56 -25.18
C MET A 40 -29.48 20.55 -25.00
N GLU A 41 -29.55 19.72 -23.96
CA GLU A 41 -28.44 18.87 -23.53
C GLU A 41 -28.03 17.80 -24.55
N ASP A 42 -28.98 17.21 -25.27
CA ASP A 42 -28.71 16.19 -26.30
C ASP A 42 -27.95 16.79 -27.49
N HIS A 43 -28.41 17.95 -27.98
CA HIS A 43 -27.76 18.68 -29.07
C HIS A 43 -26.35 19.16 -28.66
N ALA A 44 -26.18 19.55 -27.39
CA ALA A 44 -24.88 19.91 -26.84
C ALA A 44 -23.93 18.71 -26.81
N LEU A 45 -24.41 17.57 -26.30
CA LEU A 45 -23.65 16.32 -26.24
C LEU A 45 -23.20 15.87 -27.62
N GLU A 46 -24.11 15.85 -28.60
CA GLU A 46 -23.81 15.49 -29.99
C GLU A 46 -22.74 16.42 -30.58
N SER A 47 -22.92 17.74 -30.40
CA SER A 47 -21.97 18.74 -30.90
C SER A 47 -20.58 18.55 -30.31
N TYR A 48 -20.48 18.30 -28.99
CA TYR A 48 -19.20 18.08 -28.33
C TYR A 48 -18.55 16.74 -28.68
N GLU A 49 -19.33 15.66 -28.84
CA GLU A 49 -18.84 14.36 -29.29
C GLU A 49 -18.30 14.43 -30.73
N ASN A 50 -19.00 15.13 -31.62
CA ASN A 50 -18.54 15.34 -32.99
C ASN A 50 -17.28 16.22 -33.03
N ALA A 51 -17.21 17.28 -32.22
CA ALA A 51 -15.99 18.09 -32.08
C ALA A 51 -14.81 17.25 -31.58
N LYS A 52 -15.03 16.42 -30.55
CA LYS A 52 -14.01 15.50 -30.01
C LYS A 52 -13.45 14.58 -31.10
N LYS A 53 -14.31 13.95 -31.90
CA LYS A 53 -13.89 13.08 -33.01
C LYS A 53 -13.07 13.82 -34.06
N LEU A 54 -13.49 15.02 -34.44
CA LEU A 54 -12.76 15.81 -35.44
C LEU A 54 -11.41 16.31 -34.92
N TYR A 55 -11.34 16.79 -33.68
CA TYR A 55 -10.07 17.18 -33.06
C TYR A 55 -9.10 16.01 -32.90
N ASN A 56 -9.61 14.81 -32.61
CA ASN A 56 -8.80 13.60 -32.61
C ASN A 56 -8.24 13.31 -34.02
N LYS A 57 -9.06 13.38 -35.07
CA LYS A 57 -8.64 13.18 -36.47
C LYS A 57 -7.57 14.17 -36.92
N CYS A 58 -7.68 15.45 -36.54
CA CYS A 58 -6.66 16.46 -36.86
C CYS A 58 -5.53 16.55 -35.83
N LYS A 59 -5.46 15.62 -34.87
CA LYS A 59 -4.42 15.54 -33.82
C LYS A 59 -4.31 16.79 -32.93
N ASN A 60 -5.37 17.57 -32.80
CA ASN A 60 -5.43 18.71 -31.89
C ASN A 60 -5.84 18.24 -30.48
N ILE A 61 -4.83 17.91 -29.67
CA ILE A 61 -5.02 17.38 -28.31
C ILE A 61 -5.76 18.37 -27.41
N GLY A 62 -5.51 19.67 -27.57
CA GLY A 62 -6.14 20.71 -26.74
C GLY A 62 -7.64 20.83 -27.01
N GLY A 63 -8.04 20.87 -28.28
CA GLY A 63 -9.44 20.88 -28.69
C GLY A 63 -10.18 19.60 -28.29
N GLU A 64 -9.52 18.45 -28.41
CA GLU A 64 -10.06 17.16 -27.98
C GLU A 64 -10.30 17.14 -26.46
N ALA A 65 -9.32 17.56 -25.66
CA ALA A 65 -9.43 17.63 -24.20
C ALA A 65 -10.54 18.58 -23.74
N GLN A 66 -10.68 19.73 -24.41
CA GLN A 66 -11.77 20.67 -24.12
C GLN A 66 -13.14 20.07 -24.45
N SER A 67 -13.24 19.35 -25.57
CA SER A 67 -14.49 18.67 -25.96
C SER A 67 -14.85 17.59 -24.93
N ILE A 68 -13.89 16.78 -24.48
CA ILE A 68 -14.10 15.76 -23.43
C ILE A 68 -14.55 16.40 -22.11
N LEU A 69 -13.92 17.50 -21.70
CA LEU A 69 -14.32 18.24 -20.49
C LEU A 69 -15.79 18.68 -20.57
N ASN A 70 -16.21 19.21 -21.72
CA ASN A 70 -17.59 19.66 -21.93
C ASN A 70 -18.58 18.48 -22.00
N VAL A 71 -18.22 17.35 -22.62
CA VAL A 71 -19.02 16.10 -22.56
C VAL A 71 -19.22 15.66 -21.11
N GLY A 72 -18.17 15.71 -20.29
CA GLY A 72 -18.26 15.41 -18.86
C GLY A 72 -19.25 16.30 -18.11
N GLN A 73 -19.32 17.59 -18.46
CA GLN A 73 -20.29 18.53 -17.87
C GLN A 73 -21.73 18.21 -18.26
N ILE A 74 -21.98 17.75 -19.48
CA ILE A 74 -23.32 17.31 -19.89
C ILE A 74 -23.73 16.05 -19.12
N TYR A 75 -22.84 15.05 -19.00
CA TYR A 75 -23.14 13.87 -18.19
C TYR A 75 -23.37 14.20 -16.70
N ASP A 76 -22.62 15.16 -16.14
CA ASP A 76 -22.83 15.64 -14.77
C ASP A 76 -24.22 16.27 -14.60
N LYS A 77 -24.67 17.09 -15.56
CA LYS A 77 -26.03 17.67 -15.54
C LYS A 77 -27.13 16.61 -15.63
N LYS A 78 -26.93 15.58 -16.46
CA LYS A 78 -27.86 14.45 -16.62
C LYS A 78 -27.87 13.46 -15.43
N GLY A 79 -27.01 13.65 -14.43
CA GLY A 79 -26.87 12.71 -13.30
C GLY A 79 -26.11 11.42 -13.65
N GLU A 80 -25.52 11.33 -14.84
CA GLU A 80 -24.71 10.19 -15.29
C GLU A 80 -23.28 10.27 -14.74
N TYR A 81 -23.17 10.27 -13.41
CA TYR A 81 -21.96 10.62 -12.68
C TYR A 81 -20.74 9.75 -12.98
N GLU A 82 -20.92 8.46 -13.28
CA GLU A 82 -19.80 7.58 -13.65
C GLU A 82 -19.22 7.95 -15.02
N LYS A 83 -20.08 8.28 -16.01
CA LYS A 83 -19.63 8.74 -17.33
C LYS A 83 -18.92 10.09 -17.19
N ALA A 84 -19.48 11.01 -16.41
CA ALA A 84 -18.86 12.30 -16.12
C ALA A 84 -17.44 12.15 -15.53
N GLN A 85 -17.28 11.28 -14.53
CA GLN A 85 -15.98 11.00 -13.92
C GLN A 85 -14.95 10.47 -14.91
N ARG A 86 -15.34 9.54 -15.79
CA ARG A 86 -14.44 9.03 -16.84
C ARG A 86 -13.96 10.16 -17.75
N MET A 87 -14.87 11.01 -18.22
CA MET A 87 -14.55 12.15 -19.07
C MET A 87 -13.62 13.16 -18.38
N TYR A 88 -13.91 13.53 -17.12
CA TYR A 88 -13.05 14.47 -16.40
C TYR A 88 -11.64 13.92 -16.14
N LYS A 89 -11.49 12.62 -15.85
CA LYS A 89 -10.18 11.98 -15.70
C LYS A 89 -9.41 12.00 -17.02
N GLU A 90 -10.05 11.63 -18.13
CA GLU A 90 -9.43 11.63 -19.45
C GLU A 90 -9.00 13.04 -19.89
N ALA A 91 -9.87 14.04 -19.74
CA ALA A 91 -9.54 15.44 -20.02
C ALA A 91 -8.35 15.93 -19.17
N CYS A 92 -8.35 15.61 -17.85
CA CYS A 92 -7.26 15.96 -16.95
C CYS A 92 -5.91 15.38 -17.42
N GLU A 93 -5.88 14.13 -17.89
CA GLU A 93 -4.65 13.50 -18.39
C GLU A 93 -4.14 14.17 -19.67
N LYS A 94 -5.03 14.53 -20.59
CA LYS A 94 -4.67 15.26 -21.81
C LYS A 94 -4.15 16.67 -21.51
N PHE A 95 -4.84 17.45 -20.65
CA PHE A 95 -4.36 18.78 -20.24
C PHE A 95 -3.01 18.71 -19.52
N LYS A 96 -2.80 17.68 -18.69
CA LYS A 96 -1.50 17.44 -18.05
C LYS A 96 -0.37 17.21 -19.07
N LYS A 97 -0.62 16.46 -20.15
CA LYS A 97 0.38 16.27 -21.24
C LYS A 97 0.73 17.57 -21.95
N LEU A 98 -0.20 18.51 -22.00
CA LEU A 98 -0.02 19.84 -22.60
C LEU A 98 0.56 20.87 -21.62
N ASN A 99 0.82 20.50 -20.37
CA ASN A 99 1.13 21.44 -19.28
C ASN A 99 0.09 22.56 -19.11
N ASP A 100 -1.17 22.31 -19.48
CA ASP A 100 -2.28 23.24 -19.31
C ASP A 100 -2.87 23.10 -17.90
N ILE A 101 -2.18 23.73 -16.94
CA ILE A 101 -2.52 23.64 -15.51
C ILE A 101 -3.93 24.18 -15.25
N LYS A 102 -4.36 25.22 -15.98
CA LYS A 102 -5.66 25.87 -15.79
C LYS A 102 -6.82 24.94 -16.13
N ASN A 103 -6.77 24.31 -17.30
CA ASN A 103 -7.82 23.39 -17.71
C ASN A 103 -7.72 22.05 -16.98
N GLN A 104 -6.51 21.63 -16.60
CA GLN A 104 -6.32 20.50 -15.67
C GLN A 104 -7.03 20.75 -14.34
N ALA A 105 -6.84 21.93 -13.73
CA ALA A 105 -7.50 22.29 -12.48
C ALA A 105 -9.03 22.29 -12.62
N THR A 106 -9.54 22.78 -13.75
CA THR A 106 -10.98 22.78 -14.06
C THR A 106 -11.54 21.36 -14.12
N ALA A 107 -10.88 20.44 -14.82
CA ALA A 107 -11.29 19.04 -14.89
C ALA A 107 -11.28 18.36 -13.51
N ILE A 108 -10.24 18.58 -12.70
CA ILE A 108 -10.15 18.04 -11.33
C ILE A 108 -11.26 18.61 -10.44
N TYR A 109 -11.54 19.91 -10.53
CA TYR A 109 -12.60 20.54 -9.74
C TYR A 109 -13.98 19.94 -10.04
N HIS A 110 -14.34 19.77 -11.31
CA HIS A 110 -15.61 19.15 -11.68
C HIS A 110 -15.70 17.68 -11.26
N HIS A 111 -14.59 16.93 -11.35
CA HIS A 111 -14.52 15.58 -10.84
C HIS A 111 -14.79 15.53 -9.32
N ALA A 112 -14.17 16.43 -8.54
CA ALA A 112 -14.41 16.51 -7.09
C ALA A 112 -15.89 16.79 -6.77
N ARG A 113 -16.51 17.70 -7.52
CA ARG A 113 -17.94 18.03 -7.37
C ARG A 113 -18.86 16.85 -7.67
N VAL A 114 -18.56 16.05 -8.70
CA VAL A 114 -19.36 14.86 -9.01
C VAL A 114 -19.27 13.83 -7.88
N LEU A 115 -18.09 13.61 -7.30
CA LEU A 115 -17.93 12.73 -6.16
C LEU A 115 -18.73 13.23 -4.94
N GLU A 116 -18.74 14.54 -4.72
CA GLU A 116 -19.57 15.15 -3.68
C GLU A 116 -21.07 14.93 -3.91
N LYS A 117 -21.57 15.12 -5.14
CA LYS A 117 -22.97 14.83 -5.51
C LYS A 117 -23.36 13.36 -5.30
N GLN A 118 -22.40 12.44 -5.41
CA GLN A 118 -22.59 11.01 -5.14
C GLN A 118 -22.51 10.65 -3.64
N GLY A 119 -22.29 11.61 -2.74
CA GLY A 119 -22.07 11.35 -1.31
C GLY A 119 -20.70 10.71 -1.01
N ARG A 120 -19.79 10.65 -1.99
CA ARG A 120 -18.44 10.08 -1.82
C ARG A 120 -17.49 11.15 -1.28
N PHE A 121 -17.81 11.67 -0.10
CA PHE A 121 -17.13 12.83 0.49
C PHE A 121 -15.62 12.60 0.74
N GLU A 122 -15.21 11.39 1.14
CA GLU A 122 -13.79 11.07 1.32
C GLU A 122 -12.99 11.13 0.01
N ASP A 123 -13.55 10.59 -1.07
CA ASP A 123 -12.93 10.64 -2.39
C ASP A 123 -12.91 12.06 -2.93
N ALA A 124 -14.02 12.80 -2.75
CA ALA A 124 -14.11 14.21 -3.10
C ALA A 124 -13.01 15.04 -2.39
N LEU A 125 -12.79 14.83 -1.09
CA LEU A 125 -11.75 15.50 -0.31
C LEU A 125 -10.35 15.27 -0.90
N LYS A 126 -10.03 14.03 -1.28
CA LYS A 126 -8.74 13.71 -1.93
C LYS A 126 -8.57 14.44 -3.26
N VAL A 127 -9.63 14.53 -4.06
CA VAL A 127 -9.61 15.22 -5.35
C VAL A 127 -9.54 16.75 -5.14
N TYR A 128 -10.22 17.30 -4.14
CA TYR A 128 -10.10 18.72 -3.76
C TYR A 128 -8.69 19.09 -3.30
N LYS A 129 -7.99 18.22 -2.56
CA LYS A 129 -6.58 18.43 -2.20
C LYS A 129 -5.66 18.49 -3.43
N LYS A 130 -5.93 17.67 -4.46
CA LYS A 130 -5.22 17.76 -5.76
C LYS A 130 -5.53 19.07 -6.48
N TYR A 131 -6.81 19.48 -6.49
CA TYR A 131 -7.23 20.77 -7.06
C TYR A 131 -6.53 21.94 -6.38
N HIS A 132 -6.47 21.96 -5.04
CA HIS A 132 -5.76 22.97 -4.26
C HIS A 132 -4.29 23.08 -4.66
N LYS A 133 -3.59 21.94 -4.80
CA LYS A 133 -2.19 21.91 -5.28
C LYS A 133 -2.02 22.51 -6.68
N LEU A 134 -2.98 22.33 -7.58
CA LEU A 134 -2.93 22.99 -8.89
C LEU A 134 -3.18 24.50 -8.76
N CYS A 135 -4.09 24.92 -7.88
CA CYS A 135 -4.33 26.34 -7.61
C CYS A 135 -3.08 27.04 -7.08
N THR A 136 -2.31 26.39 -6.19
CA THR A 136 -1.03 26.92 -5.70
C THR A 136 0.03 27.02 -6.80
N LEU A 137 0.05 26.08 -7.75
CA LEU A 137 0.96 26.15 -8.89
C LEU A 137 0.60 27.26 -9.88
N MET A 138 -0.68 27.64 -9.95
CA MET A 138 -1.17 28.73 -10.79
C MET A 138 -1.02 30.11 -10.15
N ASP A 139 -0.62 30.19 -8.89
CA ASP A 139 -0.59 31.42 -8.08
C ASP A 139 -1.94 32.18 -8.05
N ASP A 140 -3.05 31.44 -8.13
CA ASP A 140 -4.40 32.00 -8.15
C ASP A 140 -4.96 32.06 -6.72
N ASN A 141 -4.60 33.12 -5.98
CA ASN A 141 -4.95 33.30 -4.57
C ASN A 141 -6.45 33.13 -4.28
N ARG A 142 -7.33 33.56 -5.19
CA ARG A 142 -8.78 33.39 -5.04
C ARG A 142 -9.18 31.91 -5.04
N LYS A 143 -8.63 31.11 -5.96
CA LYS A 143 -8.90 29.67 -6.00
C LYS A 143 -8.21 28.89 -4.88
N ILE A 144 -7.04 29.34 -4.43
CA ILE A 144 -6.35 28.77 -3.27
C ILE A 144 -7.24 28.89 -2.03
N LEU A 145 -7.77 30.08 -1.75
CA LEU A 145 -8.69 30.32 -0.64
C LEU A 145 -9.98 29.51 -0.78
N ALA A 146 -10.61 29.50 -1.96
CA ALA A 146 -11.85 28.76 -2.19
C ALA A 146 -11.66 27.24 -2.05
N SER A 147 -10.57 26.69 -2.59
CA SER A 147 -10.24 25.27 -2.47
C SER A 147 -9.91 24.89 -1.03
N TYR A 148 -9.18 25.74 -0.31
CA TYR A 148 -8.88 25.53 1.11
C TYR A 148 -10.14 25.53 1.97
N ALA A 149 -11.03 26.52 1.79
CA ALA A 149 -12.30 26.59 2.50
C ALA A 149 -13.16 25.35 2.23
N LYS A 150 -13.20 24.87 0.98
CA LYS A 150 -13.93 23.65 0.60
C LYS A 150 -13.34 22.39 1.24
N ILE A 151 -12.01 22.29 1.33
CA ILE A 151 -11.32 21.19 2.02
C ILE A 151 -11.68 21.22 3.51
N LYS A 152 -11.58 22.38 4.14
CA LYS A 152 -11.86 22.54 5.57
C LYS A 152 -13.31 22.20 5.92
N SER A 153 -14.29 22.71 5.16
CA SER A 153 -15.70 22.39 5.41
C SER A 153 -16.01 20.91 5.20
N MET A 154 -15.37 20.26 4.23
CA MET A 154 -15.52 18.83 4.00
C MET A 154 -14.84 18.00 5.10
N GLU A 155 -13.70 18.44 5.62
CA GLU A 155 -13.06 17.83 6.79
C GLU A 155 -13.92 17.96 8.05
N GLU A 156 -14.56 19.11 8.27
CA GLU A 156 -15.52 19.34 9.35
C GLU A 156 -16.75 18.44 9.22
N TYR A 157 -17.36 18.38 8.03
CA TYR A 157 -18.50 17.50 7.74
C TYR A 157 -18.18 16.03 8.02
N LEU A 158 -17.05 15.54 7.48
CA LEU A 158 -16.58 14.17 7.71
C LEU A 158 -16.23 13.89 9.18
N SER A 159 -15.86 14.92 9.94
CA SER A 159 -15.59 14.79 11.37
C SER A 159 -16.86 14.76 12.21
N GLN A 160 -17.95 15.39 11.75
CA GLN A 160 -19.26 15.41 12.44
C GLN A 160 -20.08 14.14 12.17
N GLU A 161 -20.14 13.66 10.92
CA GLU A 161 -20.84 12.40 10.58
C GLU A 161 -20.12 11.16 11.13
N HIS A 162 -18.80 11.25 11.33
CA HIS A 162 -17.97 10.19 11.87
C HIS A 162 -17.13 10.73 13.04
N PRO A 163 -17.73 10.89 14.25
CA PRO A 163 -17.07 11.49 15.42
C PRO A 163 -15.80 10.72 15.83
N ILE A 164 -15.72 9.45 15.48
CA ILE A 164 -14.49 8.65 15.48
C ILE A 164 -13.82 8.87 14.13
N SER A 165 -13.20 10.05 13.98
CA SER A 165 -12.54 10.57 12.79
C SER A 165 -11.91 9.49 11.90
N TYR A 166 -11.98 9.62 10.57
CA TYR A 166 -11.30 8.71 9.63
C TYR A 166 -9.81 8.50 9.95
N LYS A 167 -9.18 9.48 10.62
CA LYS A 167 -7.82 9.40 11.16
C LYS A 167 -7.74 8.46 12.39
N ASN A 168 -8.75 8.46 13.25
CA ASN A 168 -8.92 7.58 14.41
C ASN A 168 -9.29 6.13 14.04
N ARG A 169 -10.04 5.88 12.95
CA ARG A 169 -10.29 4.48 12.51
C ARG A 169 -9.00 3.74 12.17
N SER A 170 -8.03 4.43 11.57
CA SER A 170 -6.70 3.88 11.34
C SER A 170 -5.99 3.57 12.67
N TRP A 171 -6.02 4.47 13.65
CA TRP A 171 -5.39 4.23 14.97
C TRP A 171 -6.03 3.11 15.77
N LEU A 172 -7.37 3.02 15.78
CA LEU A 172 -8.09 1.91 16.40
C LEU A 172 -7.69 0.58 15.78
N SER A 173 -7.49 0.54 14.47
CA SER A 173 -7.04 -0.66 13.78
C SER A 173 -5.56 -0.96 14.02
N LEU A 174 -4.71 0.07 14.04
CA LEU A 174 -3.28 -0.04 14.36
C LEU A 174 -3.04 -0.55 15.78
N ILE A 175 -3.96 -0.33 16.72
CA ILE A 175 -3.86 -0.85 18.09
C ILE A 175 -4.64 -2.17 18.22
N GLY A 176 -5.83 -2.24 17.63
CA GLY A 176 -6.75 -3.37 17.73
C GLY A 176 -6.19 -4.65 17.12
N TYR A 177 -5.65 -4.59 15.89
CA TYR A 177 -5.09 -5.80 15.26
C TYR A 177 -3.93 -6.41 16.04
N PRO A 178 -2.90 -5.65 16.51
CA PRO A 178 -1.87 -6.21 17.38
C PRO A 178 -2.43 -6.86 18.65
N ILE A 179 -3.46 -6.28 19.28
CA ILE A 179 -4.10 -6.87 20.47
C ILE A 179 -4.78 -8.19 20.11
N PHE A 180 -5.55 -8.25 19.03
CA PHE A 180 -6.19 -9.49 18.58
C PHE A 180 -5.16 -10.56 18.18
N ILE A 181 -4.06 -10.16 17.55
CA ILE A 181 -2.96 -11.07 17.21
C ILE A 181 -2.31 -11.59 18.49
N LEU A 182 -2.00 -10.74 19.46
CA LEU A 182 -1.47 -11.15 20.76
C LEU A 182 -2.42 -12.13 21.46
N PHE A 183 -3.73 -11.85 21.44
CA PHE A 183 -4.74 -12.76 21.97
C PHE A 183 -4.74 -14.11 21.26
N ALA A 184 -4.66 -14.12 19.92
CA ALA A 184 -4.59 -15.34 19.12
C ALA A 184 -3.31 -16.14 19.40
N GLU A 185 -2.18 -15.47 19.58
CA GLU A 185 -0.90 -16.08 19.92
C GLU A 185 -0.93 -16.73 21.31
N ILE A 186 -1.50 -16.05 22.31
CA ILE A 186 -1.72 -16.60 23.66
C ILE A 186 -2.63 -17.83 23.59
N LEU A 187 -3.74 -17.74 22.85
CA LEU A 187 -4.70 -18.83 22.71
C LEU A 187 -4.05 -20.06 22.04
N THR A 188 -3.28 -19.83 20.99
CA THR A 188 -2.55 -20.88 20.26
C THR A 188 -1.48 -21.54 21.13
N THR A 189 -0.78 -20.75 21.97
CA THR A 189 0.36 -21.24 22.77
C THR A 189 -0.09 -21.96 24.04
N TYR A 190 -1.07 -21.42 24.77
CA TYR A 190 -1.33 -21.84 26.16
C TYR A 190 -2.68 -22.50 26.39
N ILE A 191 -3.65 -22.36 25.48
CA ILE A 191 -5.04 -22.76 25.74
C ILE A 191 -5.47 -23.86 24.78
N ASN A 192 -5.59 -23.54 23.48
CA ASN A 192 -6.07 -24.49 22.47
C ASN A 192 -5.60 -24.03 21.08
N VAL A 193 -4.74 -24.85 20.47
CA VAL A 193 -4.18 -24.59 19.13
C VAL A 193 -5.28 -24.37 18.09
N LEU A 194 -6.32 -25.20 18.06
CA LEU A 194 -7.39 -25.12 17.07
C LEU A 194 -8.22 -23.84 17.23
N ALA A 195 -8.54 -23.44 18.47
CA ALA A 195 -9.22 -22.18 18.75
C ALA A 195 -8.34 -20.98 18.36
N GLY A 196 -7.06 -21.02 18.70
CA GLY A 196 -6.04 -20.05 18.29
C GLY A 196 -5.98 -19.86 16.77
N LEU A 197 -5.90 -20.96 16.03
CA LEU A 197 -5.95 -20.95 14.56
C LEU A 197 -7.25 -20.40 14.01
N GLY A 198 -8.39 -20.69 14.66
CA GLY A 198 -9.69 -20.09 14.32
C GLY A 198 -9.66 -18.56 14.43
N ILE A 199 -9.10 -18.02 15.51
CA ILE A 199 -8.94 -16.56 15.67
C ILE A 199 -7.94 -16.00 14.65
N HIS A 200 -6.81 -16.66 14.40
CA HIS A 200 -5.87 -16.22 13.34
C HIS A 200 -6.54 -16.17 11.96
N ALA A 201 -7.39 -17.15 11.63
CA ALA A 201 -8.15 -17.14 10.38
C ALA A 201 -9.12 -15.95 10.32
N LEU A 202 -9.86 -15.67 11.40
CA LEU A 202 -10.74 -14.49 11.47
C LEU A 202 -9.96 -13.18 11.31
N ILE A 203 -8.80 -13.06 11.96
CA ILE A 203 -7.92 -11.88 11.81
C ILE A 203 -7.44 -11.74 10.37
N LEU A 204 -7.05 -12.84 9.72
CA LEU A 204 -6.63 -12.82 8.32
C LEU A 204 -7.74 -12.30 7.40
N PHE A 205 -8.96 -12.84 7.54
CA PHE A 205 -10.11 -12.37 6.76
C PHE A 205 -10.45 -10.90 7.07
N ALA A 206 -10.41 -10.50 8.34
CA ALA A 206 -10.66 -9.12 8.75
C ALA A 206 -9.62 -8.15 8.15
N LEU A 207 -8.34 -8.50 8.18
CA LEU A 207 -7.26 -7.70 7.57
C LEU A 207 -7.46 -7.54 6.05
N LEU A 208 -7.81 -8.62 5.34
CA LEU A 208 -8.05 -8.59 3.90
C LEU A 208 -9.32 -7.80 3.54
N ALA A 209 -10.42 -8.00 4.28
CA ALA A 209 -11.65 -7.25 4.09
C ALA A 209 -11.42 -5.76 4.37
N HIS A 210 -10.78 -5.44 5.49
CA HIS A 210 -10.48 -4.07 5.86
C HIS A 210 -9.53 -3.39 4.85
N SER A 211 -8.52 -4.10 4.34
CA SER A 211 -7.62 -3.54 3.32
C SER A 211 -8.33 -3.28 1.99
N SER A 212 -9.41 -4.00 1.68
CA SER A 212 -10.23 -3.78 0.49
C SER A 212 -11.12 -2.55 0.60
N LEU A 213 -11.59 -2.22 1.81
CA LEU A 213 -12.47 -1.09 2.11
C LEU A 213 -11.70 0.21 2.33
N VAL A 214 -10.42 0.12 2.71
CA VAL A 214 -9.57 1.28 2.98
C VAL A 214 -9.08 1.93 1.68
N SER A 215 -9.40 3.21 1.54
CA SER A 215 -9.01 4.01 0.38
C SER A 215 -7.61 4.67 0.53
N ASP A 216 -6.96 4.61 1.69
CA ASP A 216 -5.56 5.04 1.88
C ASP A 216 -4.60 3.93 1.47
N GLU A 217 -3.88 4.14 0.36
CA GLU A 217 -2.91 3.20 -0.18
C GLU A 217 -1.79 2.81 0.78
N LYS A 218 -1.33 3.72 1.66
CA LYS A 218 -0.28 3.38 2.65
C LYS A 218 -0.82 2.45 3.71
N PHE A 219 -2.01 2.77 4.22
CA PHE A 219 -2.65 1.98 5.27
C PHE A 219 -3.09 0.62 4.74
N LYS A 220 -3.66 0.56 3.53
CA LYS A 220 -3.97 -0.68 2.81
C LYS A 220 -2.75 -1.60 2.68
N ARG A 221 -1.59 -1.05 2.30
CA ARG A 221 -0.34 -1.84 2.20
C ARG A 221 0.11 -2.38 3.54
N LEU A 222 -0.01 -1.60 4.61
CA LEU A 222 0.30 -2.08 5.96
C LEU A 222 -0.64 -3.20 6.39
N LEU A 223 -1.95 -3.05 6.21
CA LEU A 223 -2.94 -4.10 6.52
C LEU A 223 -2.62 -5.39 5.75
N ASN A 224 -2.33 -5.29 4.45
CA ASN A 224 -1.90 -6.44 3.66
C ASN A 224 -0.59 -7.04 4.18
N SER A 225 0.37 -6.22 4.60
CA SER A 225 1.61 -6.72 5.19
C SER A 225 1.39 -7.40 6.55
N MET A 226 0.41 -6.97 7.34
CA MET A 226 0.09 -7.61 8.63
C MET A 226 -0.55 -8.99 8.48
N THR A 227 -1.07 -9.35 7.29
CA THR A 227 -1.59 -10.71 7.03
C THR A 227 -0.54 -11.79 7.20
N ILE A 228 0.74 -11.45 7.11
CA ILE A 228 1.85 -12.39 7.36
C ILE A 228 1.77 -12.99 8.77
N LEU A 229 1.31 -12.22 9.76
CA LEU A 229 1.31 -12.62 11.17
C LEU A 229 0.39 -13.83 11.41
N PRO A 230 -0.92 -13.78 11.06
CA PRO A 230 -1.76 -14.97 11.14
C PRO A 230 -1.35 -16.05 10.12
N LEU A 231 -0.86 -15.69 8.94
CA LEU A 231 -0.47 -16.69 7.93
C LEU A 231 0.70 -17.56 8.37
N ILE A 232 1.70 -16.99 9.05
CA ILE A 232 2.83 -17.76 9.60
C ILE A 232 2.28 -18.87 10.51
N ARG A 233 1.37 -18.54 11.44
CA ARG A 233 0.78 -19.54 12.35
C ARG A 233 -0.09 -20.57 11.64
N ILE A 234 -0.95 -20.13 10.74
CA ILE A 234 -1.81 -21.02 9.96
C ILE A 234 -0.95 -22.03 9.19
N VAL A 235 0.08 -21.56 8.49
CA VAL A 235 0.99 -22.44 7.75
C VAL A 235 1.75 -23.38 8.70
N SER A 236 2.34 -22.85 9.77
CA SER A 236 3.17 -23.63 10.69
C SER A 236 2.41 -24.79 11.36
N PHE A 237 1.14 -24.62 11.70
CA PHE A 237 0.34 -25.66 12.36
C PHE A 237 -0.53 -26.49 11.41
N SER A 238 -0.74 -26.06 10.15
CA SER A 238 -1.58 -26.81 9.20
C SER A 238 -0.82 -27.89 8.43
N ILE A 239 0.51 -27.87 8.43
CA ILE A 239 1.31 -28.88 7.73
C ILE A 239 1.45 -30.11 8.65
N PRO A 240 0.92 -31.28 8.26
CA PRO A 240 1.10 -32.51 9.03
C PRO A 240 2.52 -33.02 8.83
N VAL A 241 3.43 -32.60 9.70
CA VAL A 241 4.84 -33.06 9.73
C VAL A 241 4.97 -34.23 10.70
N VAL A 242 4.34 -35.34 10.34
CA VAL A 242 4.47 -36.61 11.07
C VAL A 242 5.82 -37.23 10.68
N ASP A 243 6.60 -37.65 11.67
CA ASP A 243 7.90 -38.35 11.54
C ASP A 243 9.05 -37.60 10.84
N THR A 244 8.93 -36.28 10.64
CA THR A 244 10.03 -35.47 10.10
C THR A 244 10.90 -34.86 11.20
N PRO A 245 12.25 -34.99 11.14
CA PRO A 245 13.14 -34.35 12.09
C PRO A 245 12.97 -32.83 12.16
N GLU A 246 13.15 -32.26 13.35
CA GLU A 246 12.97 -30.84 13.70
C GLU A 246 13.55 -29.89 12.65
N ILE A 247 14.80 -30.11 12.25
CA ILE A 247 15.52 -29.22 11.32
C ILE A 247 14.85 -29.15 9.93
N TYR A 248 14.28 -30.25 9.44
CA TYR A 248 13.63 -30.28 8.13
C TYR A 248 12.21 -29.69 8.18
N ARG A 249 11.55 -29.72 9.34
CA ARG A 249 10.26 -29.01 9.52
C ARG A 249 10.40 -27.51 9.30
N LEU A 250 11.51 -26.92 9.74
CA LEU A 250 11.80 -25.50 9.52
C LEU A 250 11.88 -25.15 8.03
N LEU A 251 12.53 -26.02 7.23
CA LEU A 251 12.61 -25.84 5.78
C LEU A 251 11.21 -25.91 5.14
N ILE A 252 10.42 -26.92 5.51
CA ILE A 252 9.05 -27.11 5.00
C ILE A 252 8.17 -25.89 5.31
N MET A 253 8.27 -25.34 6.53
CA MET A 253 7.53 -24.14 6.91
C MET A 253 8.02 -22.87 6.21
N SER A 254 9.31 -22.77 5.87
CA SER A 254 9.89 -21.58 5.22
C SER A 254 9.47 -21.40 3.75
N LEU A 255 9.21 -22.49 3.02
CA LEU A 255 8.87 -22.43 1.60
C LEU A 255 7.56 -21.65 1.31
N PRO A 256 6.44 -21.90 2.01
CA PRO A 256 5.24 -21.07 1.86
C PRO A 256 5.46 -19.61 2.28
N LEU A 257 6.34 -19.35 3.26
CA LEU A 257 6.67 -17.99 3.68
C LEU A 257 7.41 -17.20 2.59
N PHE A 258 8.29 -17.85 1.82
CA PHE A 258 8.86 -17.25 0.61
C PHE A 258 7.81 -16.95 -0.45
N ALA A 259 6.92 -17.91 -0.73
CA ALA A 259 5.84 -17.69 -1.68
C ALA A 259 4.97 -16.49 -1.26
N LEU A 260 4.68 -16.38 0.03
CA LEU A 260 3.95 -15.25 0.60
C LEU A 260 4.70 -13.92 0.44
N ALA A 261 5.99 -13.88 0.78
CA ALA A 261 6.83 -12.69 0.58
C ALA A 261 6.82 -12.26 -0.90
N TYR A 262 6.96 -13.21 -1.82
CA TYR A 262 6.90 -12.97 -3.25
C TYR A 262 5.54 -12.38 -3.67
N VAL A 263 4.43 -12.98 -3.26
CA VAL A 263 3.07 -12.49 -3.57
C VAL A 263 2.86 -11.08 -3.02
N LEU A 264 3.27 -10.80 -1.78
CA LEU A 264 3.17 -9.46 -1.18
C LEU A 264 4.02 -8.44 -1.93
N MET A 265 5.24 -8.81 -2.34
CA MET A 265 6.06 -7.93 -3.18
C MET A 265 5.39 -7.62 -4.52
N ARG A 266 4.82 -8.63 -5.20
CA ARG A 266 4.14 -8.45 -6.49
C ARG A 266 2.89 -7.60 -6.38
N THR A 267 2.02 -7.88 -5.42
CA THR A 267 0.76 -7.14 -5.20
C THR A 267 1.03 -5.69 -4.82
N GLN A 268 2.12 -5.41 -4.10
CA GLN A 268 2.50 -4.05 -3.70
C GLN A 268 3.46 -3.36 -4.68
N LYS A 269 3.81 -4.01 -5.80
CA LYS A 269 4.75 -3.54 -6.82
C LYS A 269 6.14 -3.20 -6.25
N LEU A 270 6.59 -3.95 -5.25
CA LEU A 270 7.92 -3.83 -4.64
C LEU A 270 8.95 -4.61 -5.47
N LYS A 271 10.10 -4.00 -5.72
CA LYS A 271 11.28 -4.65 -6.30
C LYS A 271 12.22 -5.09 -5.17
N GLY A 272 13.19 -5.97 -5.47
CA GLY A 272 14.16 -6.45 -4.47
C GLY A 272 14.89 -5.33 -3.73
N ARG A 273 15.26 -4.25 -4.43
CA ARG A 273 15.88 -3.06 -3.82
C ARG A 273 14.97 -2.33 -2.82
N ASP A 274 13.65 -2.42 -2.97
CA ASP A 274 12.68 -1.72 -2.12
C ASP A 274 12.51 -2.43 -0.77
N VAL A 275 12.82 -3.72 -0.72
CA VAL A 275 12.76 -4.60 0.46
C VAL A 275 14.15 -4.90 1.04
N GLY A 276 15.20 -4.19 0.60
CA GLY A 276 16.53 -4.32 1.18
C GLY A 276 17.44 -5.39 0.58
N LEU A 277 17.10 -5.98 -0.57
CA LEU A 277 18.01 -6.87 -1.30
C LEU A 277 19.07 -6.03 -2.02
N THR A 278 20.01 -5.48 -1.26
CA THR A 278 21.09 -4.61 -1.75
C THR A 278 22.42 -4.90 -1.05
N TRP A 279 23.53 -4.65 -1.75
CA TRP A 279 24.89 -4.82 -1.22
C TRP A 279 25.47 -3.54 -0.57
N LYS A 280 24.60 -2.65 -0.09
CA LYS A 280 25.03 -1.35 0.46
C LYS A 280 25.73 -1.49 1.81
N LYS A 281 26.86 -0.82 1.99
CA LYS A 281 27.64 -0.80 3.25
C LYS A 281 28.09 -2.21 3.72
N PRO A 282 28.84 -2.97 2.89
CA PRO A 282 29.19 -4.36 3.17
C PRO A 282 29.97 -4.54 4.47
N LYS A 283 30.88 -3.61 4.81
CA LYS A 283 31.62 -3.66 6.08
C LYS A 283 30.69 -3.61 7.30
N LEU A 284 29.69 -2.74 7.27
CA LEU A 284 28.71 -2.63 8.35
C LEU A 284 27.80 -3.86 8.40
N GLN A 285 27.39 -4.39 7.25
CA GLN A 285 26.62 -5.63 7.20
C GLN A 285 27.38 -6.82 7.77
N PHE A 286 28.69 -6.92 7.50
CA PHE A 286 29.54 -7.96 8.08
C PHE A 286 29.62 -7.83 9.61
N LEU A 287 29.82 -6.62 10.13
CA LEU A 287 29.80 -6.39 11.59
C LEU A 287 28.45 -6.75 12.20
N VAL A 288 27.34 -6.42 11.52
CA VAL A 288 26.00 -6.82 11.97
C VAL A 288 25.86 -8.35 11.95
N ALA A 289 26.32 -9.04 10.91
CA ALA A 289 26.26 -10.50 10.83
C ALA A 289 26.95 -11.18 12.02
N LEU A 290 28.10 -10.65 12.46
CA LEU A 290 28.83 -11.20 13.61
C LEU A 290 28.07 -11.07 14.95
N THR A 291 27.07 -10.19 15.05
CA THR A 291 26.24 -10.08 16.26
C THR A 291 25.39 -11.33 16.51
N GLY A 292 25.20 -12.20 15.51
CA GLY A 292 24.46 -13.45 15.68
C GLY A 292 25.10 -14.39 16.70
N PHE A 293 26.43 -14.40 16.82
CA PHE A 293 27.14 -15.21 17.82
C PHE A 293 26.76 -14.87 19.26
N PRO A 294 26.97 -13.62 19.75
CA PRO A 294 26.62 -13.27 21.12
C PRO A 294 25.11 -13.28 21.35
N ILE A 295 24.28 -12.93 20.35
CA ILE A 295 22.82 -13.00 20.48
C ILE A 295 22.38 -14.44 20.74
N GLY A 296 22.79 -15.39 19.89
CA GLY A 296 22.39 -16.79 20.04
C GLY A 296 22.95 -17.45 21.30
N TYR A 297 24.10 -17.00 21.78
CA TYR A 297 24.61 -17.39 23.10
C TYR A 297 23.68 -16.94 24.23
N ILE A 298 23.25 -15.67 24.22
CA ILE A 298 22.35 -15.12 25.23
C ILE A 298 20.98 -15.82 25.18
N GLU A 299 20.41 -15.99 23.98
CA GLU A 299 19.15 -16.72 23.77
C GLU A 299 19.24 -18.15 24.33
N PHE A 300 20.37 -18.84 24.11
CA PHE A 300 20.57 -20.19 24.65
C PHE A 300 20.56 -20.22 26.18
N MET A 301 21.17 -19.22 26.82
CA MET A 301 21.18 -19.12 28.30
C MET A 301 19.79 -18.84 28.87
N ILE A 302 18.87 -18.28 28.08
CA ILE A 302 17.48 -18.01 28.49
C ILE A 302 16.58 -19.22 28.23
N LEU A 303 16.71 -19.85 27.06
CA LEU A 303 15.77 -20.87 26.58
C LEU A 303 16.24 -22.31 26.81
N TYR A 304 17.55 -22.54 26.85
CA TYR A 304 18.19 -23.85 27.01
C TYR A 304 17.56 -24.98 26.17
N PRO A 305 17.43 -24.80 24.83
CA PRO A 305 16.74 -25.76 23.98
C PRO A 305 17.55 -27.04 23.76
N LYS A 306 16.84 -28.12 23.42
CA LYS A 306 17.45 -29.35 22.90
C LYS A 306 17.98 -29.13 21.47
N PRO A 307 19.04 -29.85 21.05
CA PRO A 307 19.55 -29.73 19.70
C PRO A 307 18.52 -30.19 18.66
N PHE A 308 18.43 -29.46 17.54
CA PHE A 308 17.53 -29.81 16.42
C PHE A 308 18.10 -30.88 15.48
N ILE A 309 19.36 -31.27 15.70
CA ILE A 309 20.06 -32.32 14.96
C ILE A 309 20.52 -33.40 15.95
N PRO A 310 20.68 -34.66 15.51
CA PRO A 310 21.04 -35.75 16.41
C PRO A 310 22.52 -35.73 16.83
N THR A 311 23.41 -35.13 16.02
CA THR A 311 24.86 -35.11 16.28
C THR A 311 25.48 -33.79 15.83
N SER A 312 26.62 -33.42 16.43
CA SER A 312 27.43 -32.24 16.06
C SER A 312 28.38 -32.49 14.88
N ASN A 313 28.11 -33.51 14.04
CA ASN A 313 28.94 -33.77 12.86
C ASN A 313 28.88 -32.57 11.90
N PHE A 314 30.02 -32.27 11.27
CA PHE A 314 30.18 -31.17 10.32
C PHE A 314 29.06 -31.10 9.26
N LEU A 315 28.64 -32.23 8.69
CA LEU A 315 27.61 -32.24 7.65
C LEU A 315 26.24 -31.81 8.19
N TYR A 316 25.85 -32.30 9.37
CA TYR A 316 24.59 -31.90 10.01
C TYR A 316 24.60 -30.43 10.42
N LEU A 317 25.73 -29.94 10.96
CA LEU A 317 25.92 -28.52 11.29
C LEU A 317 25.84 -27.64 10.04
N LEU A 318 26.47 -28.04 8.93
CA LEU A 318 26.45 -27.28 7.68
C LEU A 318 25.05 -27.24 7.07
N VAL A 319 24.38 -28.38 6.97
CA VAL A 319 23.00 -28.45 6.44
C VAL A 319 22.05 -27.64 7.32
N GLY A 320 22.17 -27.78 8.64
CA GLY A 320 21.36 -27.02 9.59
C GLY A 320 21.61 -25.52 9.49
N LEU A 321 22.85 -25.07 9.38
CA LEU A 321 23.20 -23.66 9.18
C LEU A 321 22.54 -23.10 7.90
N LEU A 322 22.60 -23.83 6.78
CA LEU A 322 22.00 -23.39 5.52
C LEU A 322 20.47 -23.25 5.65
N ILE A 323 19.81 -24.20 6.33
CA ILE A 323 18.37 -24.13 6.59
C ILE A 323 18.02 -22.93 7.49
N LEU A 324 18.76 -22.71 8.57
CA LEU A 324 18.51 -21.60 9.49
C LEU A 324 18.80 -20.23 8.88
N LEU A 325 19.80 -20.12 8.01
CA LEU A 325 20.03 -18.92 7.20
C LEU A 325 18.87 -18.64 6.25
N LEU A 326 18.29 -19.69 5.66
CA LEU A 326 17.12 -19.56 4.78
C LEU A 326 15.86 -19.12 5.55
N VAL A 327 15.64 -19.68 6.74
CA VAL A 327 14.55 -19.28 7.65
C VAL A 327 14.74 -17.82 8.07
N GLY A 328 15.92 -17.46 8.58
CA GLY A 328 16.25 -16.08 8.94
C GLY A 328 16.09 -15.11 7.77
N PHE A 329 16.44 -15.53 6.54
CA PHE A 329 16.20 -14.72 5.35
C PHE A 329 14.71 -14.50 5.08
N SER A 330 13.89 -15.55 5.19
CA SER A 330 12.44 -15.49 4.99
C SER A 330 11.79 -14.49 5.96
N GLU A 331 12.14 -14.62 7.24
CA GLU A 331 11.58 -13.80 8.30
C GLU A 331 12.03 -12.34 8.17
N GLU A 332 13.31 -12.08 7.93
CA GLU A 332 13.78 -10.71 7.76
C GLU A 332 13.22 -10.05 6.48
N LEU A 333 12.99 -10.82 5.42
CA LEU A 333 12.33 -10.32 4.23
C LEU A 333 10.88 -9.90 4.51
N LEU A 334 10.13 -10.73 5.25
CA LEU A 334 8.74 -10.46 5.62
C LEU A 334 8.63 -9.30 6.63
N PHE A 335 9.40 -9.35 7.72
CA PHE A 335 9.31 -8.38 8.81
C PHE A 335 10.01 -7.07 8.51
N ARG A 336 11.24 -7.07 7.98
CA ARG A 336 12.02 -5.84 7.76
C ARG A 336 11.83 -5.32 6.35
N GLY A 337 11.93 -6.22 5.37
CA GLY A 337 11.76 -5.86 3.97
C GLY A 337 10.36 -5.35 3.63
N ILE A 338 9.31 -5.97 4.17
CA ILE A 338 7.91 -5.69 3.81
C ILE A 338 7.16 -4.98 4.95
N LEU A 339 7.01 -5.61 6.12
CA LEU A 339 6.17 -5.08 7.21
C LEU A 339 6.72 -3.75 7.74
N GLN A 340 7.95 -3.73 8.25
CA GLN A 340 8.59 -2.52 8.77
C GLN A 340 8.61 -1.41 7.72
N LYS A 341 8.97 -1.74 6.48
CA LYS A 341 9.00 -0.76 5.39
C LYS A 341 7.65 -0.07 5.17
N ASN A 342 6.56 -0.81 5.30
CA ASN A 342 5.21 -0.25 5.16
C ASN A 342 4.75 0.47 6.42
N SER A 343 5.11 -0.02 7.61
CA SER A 343 4.92 0.67 8.88
C SER A 343 5.58 2.05 8.87
N GLU A 344 6.83 2.13 8.41
CA GLU A 344 7.58 3.39 8.28
C GLU A 344 6.95 4.38 7.27
N LYS A 345 6.43 3.88 6.14
CA LYS A 345 5.78 4.72 5.14
C LYS A 345 4.49 5.37 5.66
N LEU A 346 3.80 4.68 6.57
CA LEU A 346 2.55 5.15 7.17
C LEU A 346 2.81 6.01 8.42
N LEU A 347 3.57 5.50 9.37
CA LEU A 347 3.72 6.05 10.72
C LEU A 347 4.96 6.96 10.89
N GLY A 348 5.88 6.96 9.93
CA GLY A 348 7.18 7.58 10.04
C GLY A 348 8.27 6.62 10.51
N VAL A 349 9.53 7.04 10.40
CA VAL A 349 10.72 6.16 10.58
C VAL A 349 10.77 5.52 11.97
N LEU A 350 10.71 6.33 13.03
CA LEU A 350 10.81 5.83 14.41
C LEU A 350 9.53 5.10 14.86
N PRO A 351 8.32 5.66 14.70
CA PRO A 351 7.10 4.94 15.10
C PRO A 351 6.88 3.66 14.29
N GLY A 352 7.25 3.64 13.00
CA GLY A 352 7.16 2.46 12.15
C GLY A 352 8.13 1.34 12.55
N LEU A 353 9.35 1.69 12.98
CA LEU A 353 10.30 0.75 13.58
C LEU A 353 9.71 0.11 14.83
N LEU A 354 9.29 0.94 15.80
CA LEU A 354 8.74 0.45 17.06
C LEU A 354 7.50 -0.43 16.83
N TYR A 355 6.62 -0.02 15.92
CA TYR A 355 5.43 -0.79 15.57
C TYR A 355 5.77 -2.17 15.00
N ALA A 356 6.73 -2.24 14.06
CA ALA A 356 7.16 -3.51 13.50
C ALA A 356 7.90 -4.38 14.52
N SER A 357 8.69 -3.78 15.41
CA SER A 357 9.35 -4.50 16.50
C SER A 357 8.33 -5.13 17.46
N VAL A 358 7.30 -4.39 17.87
CA VAL A 358 6.21 -4.94 18.71
C VAL A 358 5.54 -6.13 18.03
N LEU A 359 5.18 -6.01 16.74
CA LEU A 359 4.55 -7.09 15.99
C LEU A 359 5.46 -8.33 15.87
N PHE A 360 6.76 -8.14 15.64
CA PHE A 360 7.72 -9.23 15.62
C PHE A 360 7.81 -9.93 16.98
N THR A 361 7.89 -9.16 18.07
CA THR A 361 7.95 -9.70 19.44
C THR A 361 6.68 -10.47 19.81
N ILE A 362 5.49 -10.00 19.41
CA ILE A 362 4.23 -10.71 19.64
C ILE A 362 4.29 -12.14 19.05
N CYS A 363 4.86 -12.31 17.85
CA CYS A 363 5.03 -13.61 17.23
C CYS A 363 6.04 -14.53 17.93
N HIS A 364 6.82 -14.04 18.91
CA HIS A 364 7.80 -14.84 19.65
C HIS A 364 7.30 -15.28 21.04
N ILE A 365 6.05 -14.96 21.40
CA ILE A 365 5.48 -15.36 22.70
C ILE A 365 5.42 -16.89 22.89
N GLY A 366 5.42 -17.66 21.79
CA GLY A 366 5.38 -19.12 21.79
C GLY A 366 6.52 -19.80 22.55
N TRP A 367 7.62 -19.10 22.84
CA TRP A 367 8.74 -19.62 23.61
C TRP A 367 8.51 -19.67 25.13
N GLY A 368 7.43 -19.06 25.63
CA GLY A 368 7.03 -19.22 27.03
C GLY A 368 7.86 -18.45 28.06
N SER A 369 8.87 -17.67 27.64
CA SER A 369 9.77 -16.93 28.52
C SER A 369 9.57 -15.41 28.42
N ILE A 370 9.28 -14.76 29.54
CA ILE A 370 9.20 -13.29 29.63
C ILE A 370 10.55 -12.64 29.31
N TYR A 371 11.66 -13.28 29.70
CA TYR A 371 13.01 -12.79 29.43
C TYR A 371 13.32 -12.82 27.94
N GLU A 372 12.90 -13.89 27.26
CA GLU A 372 13.03 -14.00 25.81
C GLU A 372 12.18 -12.95 25.11
N PHE A 373 10.94 -12.74 25.55
CA PHE A 373 10.06 -11.71 25.00
C PHE A 373 10.70 -10.31 25.06
N ILE A 374 11.32 -9.96 26.19
CA ILE A 374 12.04 -8.70 26.37
C ILE A 374 13.27 -8.64 25.46
N LEU A 375 14.08 -9.70 25.42
CA LEU A 375 15.28 -9.76 24.58
C LEU A 375 14.95 -9.58 23.10
N VAL A 376 13.97 -10.34 22.60
CA VAL A 376 13.51 -10.29 21.20
C VAL A 376 13.01 -8.89 20.84
N PHE A 377 12.37 -8.15 21.74
CA PHE A 377 11.98 -6.76 21.50
C PHE A 377 13.18 -5.85 21.21
N PHE A 378 14.24 -5.96 22.01
CA PHE A 378 15.47 -5.19 21.78
C PHE A 378 16.23 -5.64 20.53
N ILE A 379 16.30 -6.94 20.27
CA ILE A 379 16.88 -7.48 19.03
C ILE A 379 16.10 -6.95 17.82
N ALA A 380 14.76 -6.94 17.89
CA ALA A 380 13.92 -6.47 16.81
C ALA A 380 14.15 -4.99 16.50
N ILE A 381 14.29 -4.15 17.53
CA ILE A 381 14.68 -2.73 17.38
C ILE A 381 16.09 -2.62 16.78
N PHE A 382 17.05 -3.38 17.29
CA PHE A 382 18.44 -3.36 16.81
C PHE A 382 18.52 -3.73 15.32
N TYR A 383 17.95 -4.86 14.93
CA TYR A 383 17.88 -5.32 13.54
C TYR A 383 17.14 -4.33 12.64
N GLY A 384 15.98 -3.82 13.08
CA GLY A 384 15.23 -2.83 12.32
C GLY A 384 16.00 -1.51 12.14
N TYR A 385 16.72 -1.06 13.16
CA TYR A 385 17.59 0.12 13.08
C TYR A 385 18.79 -0.12 12.15
N MET A 386 19.42 -1.30 12.21
CA MET A 386 20.51 -1.66 11.31
C MET A 386 20.05 -1.74 9.86
N TYR A 387 18.85 -2.24 9.61
CA TYR A 387 18.20 -2.17 8.30
C TYR A 387 18.01 -0.72 7.84
N GLN A 388 17.51 0.18 8.69
CA GLN A 388 17.37 1.61 8.35
C GLN A 388 18.73 2.26 8.00
N LYS A 389 19.79 1.93 8.75
CA LYS A 389 21.14 2.49 8.53
C LYS A 389 21.83 1.95 7.29
N THR A 390 21.66 0.67 6.98
CA THR A 390 22.34 0.01 5.85
C THR A 390 21.54 0.11 4.56
N GLY A 391 20.21 0.15 4.65
CA GLY A 391 19.31 -0.05 3.52
C GLY A 391 19.35 -1.47 2.97
N SER A 392 19.84 -2.44 3.76
CA SER A 392 19.97 -3.84 3.37
C SER A 392 19.56 -4.77 4.50
N ILE A 393 18.89 -5.87 4.15
CA ILE A 393 18.54 -6.92 5.11
C ILE A 393 19.63 -7.97 5.26
N LEU A 394 20.60 -8.06 4.35
CA LEU A 394 21.55 -9.18 4.29
C LEU A 394 22.34 -9.38 5.59
N GLY A 395 22.94 -8.32 6.14
CA GLY A 395 23.70 -8.43 7.40
C GLY A 395 22.82 -8.87 8.59
N VAL A 396 21.58 -8.39 8.63
CA VAL A 396 20.59 -8.77 9.65
C VAL A 396 20.17 -10.24 9.48
N THR A 397 19.91 -10.66 8.24
CA THR A 397 19.60 -12.06 7.88
C THR A 397 20.70 -13.00 8.33
N PHE A 398 21.97 -12.68 8.07
CA PHE A 398 23.09 -13.50 8.52
C PHE A 398 23.19 -13.52 10.05
N SER A 399 22.99 -12.38 10.72
CA SER A 399 22.97 -12.32 12.19
C SER A 399 21.88 -13.22 12.78
N HIS A 400 20.65 -13.11 12.28
CA HIS A 400 19.52 -13.89 12.74
C HIS A 400 19.73 -15.40 12.49
N GLY A 401 20.10 -15.80 11.28
CA GLY A 401 20.37 -17.21 10.99
C GLY A 401 21.53 -17.79 11.80
N LEU A 402 22.54 -16.96 12.10
CA LEU A 402 23.67 -17.35 12.95
C LEU A 402 23.29 -17.43 14.44
N SER A 403 22.41 -16.56 14.94
CA SER A 403 21.88 -16.67 16.30
C SER A 403 21.09 -17.96 16.46
N ASN A 404 20.20 -18.28 15.51
CA ASN A 404 19.48 -19.54 15.49
C ASN A 404 20.42 -20.76 15.39
N PHE A 405 21.49 -20.67 14.59
CA PHE A 405 22.52 -21.72 14.53
C PHE A 405 23.18 -21.93 15.89
N MET A 406 23.58 -20.85 16.56
CA MET A 406 24.16 -20.94 17.89
C MET A 406 23.17 -21.56 18.87
N LEU A 407 21.94 -21.06 18.89
CA LEU A 407 20.87 -21.47 19.78
C LEU A 407 20.49 -22.96 19.64
N PHE A 408 20.26 -23.44 18.42
CA PHE A 408 19.68 -24.78 18.19
C PHE A 408 20.67 -25.86 17.75
N LEU A 409 21.83 -25.49 17.22
CA LEU A 409 22.74 -26.46 16.59
C LEU A 409 24.13 -26.49 17.21
N PHE A 410 24.63 -25.38 17.74
CA PHE A 410 26.00 -25.33 18.27
C PHE A 410 26.03 -25.44 19.79
N MET A 411 25.39 -24.50 20.49
CA MET A 411 25.42 -24.39 21.95
C MET A 411 24.91 -25.65 22.67
N PRO A 412 23.82 -26.31 22.23
CA PRO A 412 23.32 -27.50 22.92
C PRO A 412 24.33 -28.67 22.98
N PHE A 413 25.31 -28.74 22.07
CA PHE A 413 26.34 -29.79 22.12
C PHE A 413 27.58 -29.42 22.93
N HIS A 414 27.82 -28.13 23.17
CA HIS A 414 29.04 -27.64 23.81
C HIS A 414 28.82 -27.18 25.25
N LEU A 415 27.60 -26.79 25.60
CA LEU A 415 27.28 -26.19 26.90
C LEU A 415 26.12 -26.86 27.64
N ALA A 416 25.38 -27.79 27.01
CA ALA A 416 24.41 -28.63 27.72
C ALA A 416 25.03 -29.83 28.44
N ALA A 417 26.36 -30.00 28.34
CA ALA A 417 27.13 -31.04 29.02
C ALA A 417 27.83 -30.55 30.31
N LEU A 418 27.60 -29.29 30.69
CA LEU A 418 27.99 -28.67 31.96
C LEU A 418 26.73 -28.41 32.78
#